data_AF-A0A1Z5K9L3-F1
#
_entry.id   AF-A0A1Z5K9L3-F1
#
_cell.length_a   1.000
_cell.length_b   1.000
_cell.length_c   1.000
_cell.angle_alpha   90.00
_cell.angle_beta   90.00
_cell.angle_gamma   90.00
#
_symmetry.space_group_name_H-M   'P 1'
#
loop_
_entity.id
_entity.type
_entity.pdbx_description
1 polymer ?
#
loop_
_entity_poly.entity_id
_entity_poly.type
_entity_poly.pdbx_seq_one_letter_code
_entity_poly.pdbx_strand_id
1 'polypeptide(L)'
;MNGFTYLAIVDTGSPFLTAPARSLQLTDSTRFPSSYEQYGELSGKMEWRKANYVTLIAEQNALVDQRNVVLGVPSDEVVKQTGGIFAGLIWKDDNRPSFLQQLGFMAVRMDFVNNQLTLSRQPLLSLNDPASCPLYNLRPFGPDLYHYAVLCDVLELQFIDNDDDTLIRTLTWDRTMVKRPIVAVLDTGLTGCILSDSFQTENGVPLPERILGASVTIQSINGEPIRFKSCNQHWQLSSFRLPWFYDDDNHPHIIAMGNTFWQNTKSLTIDPSISRFKVEV
;
A
#
# COMPACT_ATOMS: atom_id res chain seq x y z
N MET A 1 -26.97 13.48 -17.37
CA MET A 1 -25.50 13.70 -17.46
C MET A 1 -24.90 12.42 -17.99
N ASN A 2 -24.13 12.44 -19.08
CA ASN A 2 -23.42 11.26 -19.58
C ASN A 2 -22.14 11.06 -18.76
N GLY A 3 -22.23 10.39 -17.62
CA GLY A 3 -21.08 9.99 -16.80
C GLY A 3 -20.52 8.63 -17.23
N PHE A 4 -19.27 8.34 -16.85
CA PHE A 4 -18.69 7.02 -16.95
C PHE A 4 -18.43 6.49 -15.54
N THR A 5 -19.09 5.41 -15.16
CA THR A 5 -18.98 4.80 -13.82
C THR A 5 -18.13 3.54 -13.87
N TYR A 6 -17.23 3.39 -12.91
CA TYR A 6 -16.36 2.22 -12.78
C TYR A 6 -16.04 1.94 -11.32
N LEU A 7 -15.54 0.73 -11.06
CA LEU A 7 -14.99 0.34 -9.77
C LEU A 7 -13.48 0.52 -9.79
N ALA A 8 -12.93 0.96 -8.66
CA ALA A 8 -11.50 1.11 -8.45
C ALA A 8 -11.06 0.26 -7.26
N ILE A 9 -9.86 -0.32 -7.36
CA ILE A 9 -9.16 -1.03 -6.31
C ILE A 9 -8.73 -0.02 -5.26
N VAL A 10 -9.05 -0.28 -3.99
CA VAL A 10 -8.60 0.53 -2.86
C VAL A 10 -7.14 0.22 -2.60
N ASP A 11 -6.26 1.21 -2.75
CA ASP A 11 -4.82 0.98 -2.82
C ASP A 11 -4.05 1.93 -1.90
N THR A 12 -3.53 1.42 -0.79
CA THR A 12 -2.67 2.21 0.12
C THR A 12 -1.20 2.29 -0.30
N GLY A 13 -0.82 1.64 -1.41
CA GLY A 13 0.51 1.67 -2.00
C GLY A 13 0.71 2.77 -3.06
N SER A 14 -0.35 3.47 -3.49
CA SER A 14 -0.24 4.58 -4.45
C SER A 14 -1.05 5.82 -4.05
N PRO A 15 -0.72 7.02 -4.55
CA PRO A 15 -1.42 8.27 -4.17
C PRO A 15 -2.57 8.65 -5.11
N PHE A 16 -2.71 8.00 -6.27
CA PHE A 16 -3.51 8.54 -7.37
C PHE A 16 -4.85 7.86 -7.55
N LEU A 17 -5.88 8.67 -7.82
CA LEU A 17 -7.09 8.16 -8.45
C LEU A 17 -6.80 7.98 -9.95
N THR A 18 -6.96 6.77 -10.44
CA THR A 18 -6.81 6.46 -11.86
C THR A 18 -8.15 6.23 -12.53
N ALA A 19 -8.17 6.27 -13.87
CA ALA A 19 -9.38 6.11 -14.68
C ALA A 19 -9.09 5.35 -15.97
N PRO A 20 -10.05 4.57 -16.50
CA PRO A 20 -9.91 3.95 -17.81
C PRO A 20 -9.71 4.97 -18.92
N ALA A 21 -8.86 4.66 -19.90
CA ALA A 21 -8.62 5.52 -21.07
C ALA A 21 -9.89 5.88 -21.85
N ARG A 22 -10.89 4.99 -21.86
CA ARG A 22 -12.20 5.20 -22.52
C ARG A 22 -13.14 6.20 -21.82
N SER A 23 -12.72 6.82 -20.72
CA SER A 23 -13.54 7.78 -19.97
C SER A 23 -13.75 9.05 -20.80
N LEU A 24 -14.98 9.24 -21.31
CA LEU A 24 -15.33 10.20 -22.38
C LEU A 24 -15.21 11.70 -22.02
N GLN A 25 -14.86 12.06 -20.78
CA GLN A 25 -14.84 13.44 -20.30
C GLN A 25 -13.48 13.86 -19.70
N LEU A 26 -12.41 13.23 -20.17
CA LEU A 26 -11.05 13.56 -19.76
C LEU A 26 -10.42 14.53 -20.77
N THR A 27 -9.84 15.60 -20.25
CA THR A 27 -9.02 16.53 -21.02
C THR A 27 -7.56 16.39 -20.61
N ASP A 28 -6.62 16.70 -21.50
CA ASP A 28 -5.20 16.63 -21.21
C ASP A 28 -4.84 17.58 -20.07
N SER A 29 -4.07 17.09 -19.08
CA SER A 29 -3.45 17.99 -18.13
C SER A 29 -2.30 18.70 -18.82
N THR A 30 -2.44 20.00 -19.08
CA THR A 30 -1.33 20.83 -19.59
C THR A 30 -0.25 21.10 -18.54
N ARG A 31 -0.51 20.74 -17.26
CA ARG A 31 0.38 21.01 -16.13
C ARG A 31 1.26 19.81 -15.74
N PHE A 32 0.80 18.59 -15.98
CA PHE A 32 1.46 17.37 -15.51
C PHE A 32 1.86 16.51 -16.71
N PRO A 33 3.16 16.40 -17.04
CA PRO A 33 3.62 15.56 -18.14
C PRO A 33 3.42 14.08 -17.79
N SER A 34 3.29 13.23 -18.80
CA SER A 34 3.27 11.77 -18.60
C SER A 34 4.47 11.31 -17.76
N SER A 35 4.23 10.28 -16.96
CA SER A 35 5.21 9.71 -16.04
C SER A 35 5.23 8.18 -16.16
N TYR A 36 6.14 7.55 -15.43
CA TYR A 36 6.16 6.10 -15.21
C TYR A 36 5.92 5.84 -13.73
N GLU A 37 4.90 5.04 -13.42
CA GLU A 37 4.55 4.66 -12.06
C GLU A 37 4.81 3.18 -11.83
N GLN A 38 5.26 2.81 -10.64
CA GLN A 38 5.51 1.42 -10.26
C GLN A 38 4.28 0.81 -9.57
N TYR A 39 3.84 -0.35 -10.05
CA TYR A 39 2.77 -1.16 -9.46
C TYR A 39 3.26 -2.60 -9.32
N GLY A 40 3.72 -2.96 -8.13
CA GLY A 40 4.46 -4.21 -7.93
C GLY A 40 5.80 -4.17 -8.67
N GLU A 41 6.12 -5.23 -9.43
CA GLU A 41 7.36 -5.31 -10.22
C GLU A 41 7.30 -4.45 -11.49
N LEU A 42 6.11 -4.22 -12.04
CA LEU A 42 5.93 -3.46 -13.28
C LEU A 42 6.09 -1.96 -13.04
N SER A 43 6.88 -1.30 -13.89
CA SER A 43 6.80 0.14 -14.11
C SER A 43 6.11 0.44 -15.44
N GLY A 44 5.07 1.26 -15.42
CA GLY A 44 4.25 1.53 -16.60
C GLY A 44 3.89 2.99 -16.77
N LYS A 45 3.64 3.37 -18.03
CA LYS A 45 3.33 4.75 -18.40
C LYS A 45 1.98 5.17 -17.82
N MET A 46 1.94 6.38 -17.27
CA MET A 46 0.75 7.06 -16.78
C MET A 46 0.56 8.39 -17.52
N GLU A 47 -0.64 8.62 -18.03
CA GLU A 47 -1.01 9.90 -18.66
C GLU A 47 -1.90 10.70 -17.73
N TRP A 48 -1.54 11.96 -17.47
CA TRP A 48 -2.30 12.79 -16.55
C TRP A 48 -3.39 13.56 -17.28
N ARG A 49 -4.63 13.34 -16.85
CA ARG A 49 -5.80 13.99 -17.41
C ARG A 49 -6.55 14.75 -16.33
N LYS A 50 -7.41 15.66 -16.75
CA LYS A 50 -8.30 16.43 -15.91
C LYS A 50 -9.75 16.05 -16.21
N ALA A 51 -10.48 15.66 -15.17
CA ALA A 51 -11.92 15.53 -15.17
C ALA A 51 -12.56 16.82 -14.64
N ASN A 52 -13.59 17.29 -15.35
CA ASN A 52 -14.37 18.44 -14.88
C ASN A 52 -15.13 18.13 -13.60
N TYR A 53 -15.58 16.89 -13.44
CA TYR A 53 -16.36 16.41 -12.33
C TYR A 53 -16.04 14.94 -12.02
N VAL A 54 -15.86 14.62 -10.74
CA VAL A 54 -15.78 13.26 -10.22
C VAL A 54 -16.76 13.15 -9.06
N THR A 55 -17.52 12.06 -9.04
CA THR A 55 -18.45 11.74 -7.96
C THR A 55 -18.02 10.41 -7.36
N LEU A 56 -17.73 10.40 -6.05
CA LEU A 56 -17.68 9.16 -5.29
C LEU A 56 -19.10 8.79 -4.88
N ILE A 57 -19.49 7.56 -5.19
CA ILE A 57 -20.79 7.00 -4.82
C ILE A 57 -20.55 6.09 -3.62
N ALA A 58 -20.95 6.55 -2.44
CA ALA A 58 -20.88 5.75 -1.21
C ALA A 58 -22.18 4.94 -0.99
N GLU A 59 -22.18 4.12 0.05
CA GLU A 59 -23.40 3.43 0.49
C GLU A 59 -24.55 4.42 0.72
N GLN A 60 -25.78 3.96 0.48
CA GLN A 60 -26.99 4.79 0.57
C GLN A 60 -27.04 5.97 -0.41
N ASN A 61 -26.25 5.94 -1.50
CA ASN A 61 -26.16 6.99 -2.52
C ASN A 61 -25.70 8.34 -1.97
N ALA A 62 -24.94 8.36 -0.87
CA ALA A 62 -24.23 9.57 -0.48
C ALA A 62 -23.19 9.91 -1.56
N LEU A 63 -23.26 11.12 -2.09
CA LEU A 63 -22.41 11.59 -3.19
C LEU A 63 -21.36 12.56 -2.64
N VAL A 64 -20.09 12.27 -2.92
CA VAL A 64 -19.01 13.25 -2.73
C VAL A 64 -18.56 13.73 -4.09
N ASP A 65 -18.87 14.99 -4.37
CA ASP A 65 -18.60 15.62 -5.65
C ASP A 65 -17.39 16.52 -5.59
N GLN A 66 -16.50 16.39 -6.58
CA GLN A 66 -15.33 17.23 -6.71
C GLN A 66 -15.16 17.70 -8.15
N ARG A 67 -14.84 18.99 -8.31
CA ARG A 67 -14.55 19.60 -9.61
C ARG A 67 -13.06 19.64 -9.86
N ASN A 68 -12.68 19.63 -11.15
CA ASN A 68 -11.31 19.83 -11.60
C ASN A 68 -10.31 18.81 -11.02
N VAL A 69 -10.68 17.52 -11.02
CA VAL A 69 -9.85 16.45 -10.49
C VAL A 69 -8.82 16.00 -11.53
N VAL A 70 -7.58 15.85 -11.10
CA VAL A 70 -6.50 15.24 -11.86
C VAL A 70 -6.54 13.74 -11.65
N LEU A 71 -6.52 12.99 -12.75
CA LEU A 71 -6.60 11.55 -12.79
C LEU A 71 -5.40 10.99 -13.57
N GLY A 72 -4.88 9.86 -13.11
CA GLY A 72 -3.95 9.05 -13.89
C GLY A 72 -4.71 8.16 -14.87
N VAL A 73 -4.30 8.13 -16.13
CA VAL A 73 -4.76 7.17 -17.12
C VAL A 73 -3.63 6.17 -17.37
N PRO A 74 -3.70 4.96 -16.78
CA PRO A 74 -2.67 3.95 -16.94
C PRO A 74 -2.65 3.43 -18.38
N SER A 75 -1.48 3.01 -18.85
CA SER A 75 -1.38 2.25 -20.09
C SER A 75 -2.15 0.93 -20.00
N ASP A 76 -2.55 0.37 -21.15
CA ASP A 76 -3.23 -0.92 -21.21
C ASP A 76 -2.40 -2.05 -20.57
N GLU A 77 -1.07 -1.94 -20.59
CA GLU A 77 -0.17 -2.90 -19.96
C GLU A 77 -0.32 -2.90 -18.44
N VAL A 78 -0.34 -1.72 -17.81
CA VAL A 78 -0.57 -1.61 -16.36
C VAL A 78 -1.91 -2.22 -16.00
N VAL A 79 -2.98 -1.86 -16.70
CA VAL A 79 -4.33 -2.38 -16.42
C VAL A 79 -4.39 -3.91 -16.60
N LYS A 80 -3.74 -4.45 -17.63
CA LYS A 80 -3.71 -5.91 -17.87
C LYS A 80 -2.95 -6.68 -16.79
N GLN A 81 -1.85 -6.12 -16.29
CA GLN A 81 -1.02 -6.82 -15.30
C GLN A 81 -1.56 -6.66 -13.87
N THR A 82 -2.01 -5.47 -13.50
CA THR A 82 -2.53 -5.22 -12.15
C THR A 82 -3.99 -5.63 -11.99
N GLY A 83 -4.70 -5.84 -13.10
CA GLY A 83 -6.09 -6.26 -13.13
C GLY A 83 -7.10 -5.14 -12.91
N GLY A 84 -6.69 -3.86 -12.83
CA GLY A 84 -7.66 -2.81 -12.60
C GLY A 84 -7.19 -1.37 -12.62
N ILE A 85 -8.11 -0.54 -12.14
CA ILE A 85 -7.99 0.90 -11.92
C ILE A 85 -7.96 1.10 -10.41
N PHE A 86 -7.29 2.14 -9.94
CA PHE A 86 -6.92 2.35 -8.54
C PHE A 86 -7.52 3.62 -7.96
N ALA A 87 -7.93 3.54 -6.71
CA ALA A 87 -8.18 4.66 -5.81
C ALA A 87 -7.04 4.69 -4.79
N GLY A 88 -5.94 5.33 -5.18
CA GLY A 88 -4.74 5.46 -4.37
C GLY A 88 -5.00 6.26 -3.09
N LEU A 89 -4.58 5.73 -1.95
CA LEU A 89 -4.83 6.27 -0.63
C LEU A 89 -3.58 6.82 0.05
N ILE A 90 -2.41 6.86 -0.60
CA ILE A 90 -1.28 7.64 -0.08
C ILE A 90 -1.69 9.12 -0.05
N TRP A 91 -1.57 9.73 1.12
CA TRP A 91 -2.13 11.05 1.38
C TRP A 91 -1.38 12.17 0.67
N LYS A 92 -0.09 12.02 0.36
CA LYS A 92 0.72 13.09 -0.21
C LYS A 92 1.59 12.58 -1.34
N ASP A 93 1.75 13.44 -2.34
CA ASP A 93 2.75 13.33 -3.42
C ASP A 93 3.28 14.76 -3.66
N ASP A 94 4.58 14.90 -3.87
CA ASP A 94 5.25 16.20 -4.01
C ASP A 94 5.09 16.79 -5.41
N ASN A 95 4.79 15.94 -6.41
CA ASN A 95 4.77 16.32 -7.82
C ASN A 95 3.35 16.60 -8.32
N ARG A 96 2.35 15.91 -7.78
CA ARG A 96 0.96 15.84 -8.26
C ARG A 96 0.00 15.73 -7.08
N PRO A 97 -1.25 16.17 -7.23
CA PRO A 97 -2.19 16.13 -6.13
C PRO A 97 -2.72 14.70 -5.91
N SER A 98 -2.55 14.16 -4.71
CA SER A 98 -3.09 12.83 -4.36
C SER A 98 -4.61 12.82 -4.39
N PHE A 99 -5.22 11.65 -4.56
CA PHE A 99 -6.67 11.48 -4.48
C PHE A 99 -7.24 12.08 -3.19
N LEU A 100 -6.64 11.74 -2.04
CA LEU A 100 -7.11 12.23 -0.74
C LEU A 100 -6.99 13.75 -0.62
N GLN A 101 -5.87 14.34 -1.04
CA GLN A 101 -5.68 15.80 -1.02
C GLN A 101 -6.70 16.53 -1.89
N GLN A 102 -6.96 16.03 -3.10
CA GLN A 102 -7.89 16.66 -4.03
C GLN A 102 -9.32 16.73 -3.49
N LEU A 103 -9.73 15.76 -2.67
CA LEU A 103 -11.07 15.69 -2.08
C LEU A 103 -11.14 16.17 -0.62
N GLY A 104 -10.00 16.59 -0.06
CA GLY A 104 -9.87 17.14 1.28
C GLY A 104 -9.91 16.09 2.40
N PHE A 105 -9.66 14.82 2.08
CA PHE A 105 -9.56 13.75 3.07
C PHE A 105 -8.15 13.68 3.65
N MET A 106 -8.05 13.33 4.92
CA MET A 106 -6.79 13.27 5.66
C MET A 106 -6.56 11.97 6.43
N ALA A 107 -7.61 11.18 6.62
CA ALA A 107 -7.55 9.90 7.30
C ALA A 107 -8.48 8.89 6.61
N VAL A 108 -8.12 7.61 6.68
CA VAL A 108 -8.86 6.52 6.06
C VAL A 108 -9.05 5.38 7.07
N ARG A 109 -10.18 4.69 6.98
CA ARG A 109 -10.41 3.43 7.70
C ARG A 109 -11.01 2.40 6.76
N MET A 110 -10.41 1.22 6.74
CA MET A 110 -10.91 0.05 6.06
C MET A 110 -11.45 -0.91 7.12
N ASP A 111 -12.74 -1.20 7.04
CA ASP A 111 -13.40 -2.24 7.83
C ASP A 111 -13.56 -3.47 6.92
N PHE A 112 -12.70 -4.46 7.11
CA PHE A 112 -12.67 -5.66 6.27
C PHE A 112 -13.81 -6.62 6.60
N VAL A 113 -14.37 -6.55 7.81
CA VAL A 113 -15.53 -7.38 8.20
C VAL A 113 -16.78 -6.93 7.45
N ASN A 114 -17.00 -5.62 7.38
CA ASN A 114 -18.17 -5.01 6.77
C ASN A 114 -17.93 -4.58 5.31
N ASN A 115 -16.73 -4.78 4.76
CA ASN A 115 -16.31 -4.31 3.44
C ASN A 115 -16.54 -2.79 3.23
N GLN A 116 -16.23 -1.99 4.25
CA GLN A 116 -16.49 -0.56 4.24
C GLN A 116 -15.20 0.27 4.22
N LEU A 117 -15.13 1.24 3.30
CA LEU A 117 -14.12 2.28 3.30
C LEU A 117 -14.70 3.59 3.85
N THR A 118 -14.10 4.10 4.92
CA THR A 118 -14.38 5.42 5.47
C THR A 118 -13.27 6.39 5.07
N LEU A 119 -13.62 7.50 4.43
CA LEU A 119 -12.72 8.62 4.16
C LEU A 119 -13.13 9.80 5.04
N SER A 120 -12.18 10.36 5.81
CA SER A 120 -12.47 11.41 6.79
C SER A 120 -11.70 12.68 6.51
N ARG A 121 -12.38 13.82 6.66
CA ARG A 121 -11.79 15.17 6.65
C ARG A 121 -11.34 15.61 8.05
N GLN A 122 -11.46 14.75 9.03
CA GLN A 122 -11.02 14.93 10.41
C GLN A 122 -10.15 13.73 10.81
N PRO A 123 -9.26 13.89 11.80
CA PRO A 123 -8.53 12.77 12.34
C PRO A 123 -9.48 11.64 12.78
N LEU A 124 -9.11 10.40 12.46
CA LEU A 124 -9.83 9.20 12.91
C LEU A 124 -9.17 8.58 14.15
N LEU A 125 -7.94 8.99 14.45
CA LEU A 125 -7.18 8.53 15.60
C LEU A 125 -6.86 9.71 16.53
N SER A 126 -6.67 9.39 17.81
CA SER A 126 -6.13 10.33 18.78
C SER A 126 -4.61 10.16 18.87
N LEU A 127 -3.87 11.25 19.03
CA LEU A 127 -2.42 11.22 19.29
C LEU A 127 -2.04 10.40 20.52
N ASN A 128 -2.98 10.27 21.47
CA ASN A 128 -2.82 9.55 22.73
C ASN A 128 -3.47 8.16 22.72
N ASP A 129 -3.93 7.64 21.56
CA ASP A 129 -4.49 6.28 21.50
C ASP A 129 -3.37 5.25 21.76
N PRO A 130 -3.38 4.56 22.92
CA PRO A 130 -2.28 3.65 23.29
C PRO A 130 -2.20 2.43 22.38
N ALA A 131 -3.31 2.04 21.73
CA ALA A 131 -3.36 0.91 20.80
C ALA A 131 -2.95 1.29 19.38
N SER A 132 -2.70 2.58 19.11
CA SER A 132 -2.17 3.03 17.82
C SER A 132 -0.65 2.79 17.74
N CYS A 133 -0.13 2.86 16.53
CA CYS A 133 1.28 2.66 16.19
C CYS A 133 1.80 3.89 15.41
N PRO A 134 3.07 4.30 15.62
CA PRO A 134 3.68 5.35 14.79
C PRO A 134 3.89 4.86 13.35
N LEU A 135 3.61 5.74 12.38
CA LEU A 135 4.09 5.54 11.01
C LEU A 135 5.58 5.85 10.93
N TYR A 136 6.35 4.97 10.29
CA TYR A 136 7.76 5.14 10.00
C TYR A 136 7.96 6.12 8.85
N ASN A 137 8.83 7.12 9.04
CA ASN A 137 9.07 8.15 8.03
C ASN A 137 10.14 7.70 7.03
N LEU A 138 9.72 7.34 5.81
CA LEU A 138 10.63 6.91 4.73
C LEU A 138 11.28 8.05 3.95
N ARG A 139 10.78 9.29 4.07
CA ARG A 139 11.26 10.46 3.29
C ARG A 139 12.77 10.75 3.37
N PRO A 140 13.47 10.48 4.48
CA PRO A 140 14.92 10.69 4.51
C PRO A 140 15.69 9.81 3.50
N PHE A 141 15.11 8.70 3.06
CA PHE A 141 15.81 7.68 2.27
C PHE A 141 15.59 7.80 0.76
N GLY A 142 14.62 8.58 0.31
CA GLY A 142 14.30 8.69 -1.12
C GLY A 142 13.31 9.81 -1.43
N PRO A 143 13.16 10.17 -2.71
CA PRO A 143 12.24 11.22 -3.13
C PRO A 143 10.80 10.72 -3.04
N ASP A 144 9.89 11.59 -2.58
CA ASP A 144 8.44 11.33 -2.61
C ASP A 144 7.98 10.04 -1.90
N LEU A 145 8.75 9.54 -0.92
CA LEU A 145 8.45 8.30 -0.20
C LEU A 145 7.42 8.51 0.94
N TYR A 146 6.16 8.60 0.54
CA TYR A 146 5.00 8.80 1.44
C TYR A 146 4.24 7.51 1.80
N HIS A 147 4.75 6.33 1.44
CA HIS A 147 4.14 5.03 1.77
C HIS A 147 3.86 4.89 3.27
N TYR A 148 2.73 4.27 3.61
CA TYR A 148 2.40 3.96 4.99
C TYR A 148 3.22 2.79 5.47
N ALA A 149 4.22 3.10 6.28
CA ALA A 149 5.24 2.16 6.66
C ALA A 149 5.34 2.06 8.18
N VAL A 150 5.76 0.91 8.70
CA VAL A 150 5.79 0.62 10.13
C VAL A 150 7.07 -0.15 10.46
N LEU A 151 7.69 0.13 11.61
CA LEU A 151 8.87 -0.61 12.01
C LEU A 151 8.47 -2.05 12.34
N CYS A 152 9.13 -3.02 11.70
CA CYS A 152 8.93 -4.44 11.96
C CYS A 152 9.90 -4.89 13.05
N ASP A 153 9.35 -5.48 14.11
CA ASP A 153 10.15 -6.02 15.21
C ASP A 153 10.55 -7.48 14.94
N VAL A 154 9.65 -8.28 14.36
CA VAL A 154 9.93 -9.67 13.97
C VAL A 154 9.30 -9.99 12.62
N LEU A 155 10.10 -10.52 11.68
CA LEU A 155 9.64 -11.16 10.46
C LEU A 155 9.79 -12.68 10.58
N GLU A 156 8.79 -13.43 10.15
CA GLU A 156 8.88 -14.87 9.98
C GLU A 156 8.47 -15.27 8.56
N LEU A 157 9.20 -16.20 7.95
CA LEU A 157 8.86 -16.82 6.66
C LEU A 157 8.74 -18.34 6.84
N GLN A 158 7.62 -18.91 6.38
CA GLN A 158 7.30 -20.33 6.52
C GLN A 158 7.61 -21.07 5.23
N PHE A 159 8.65 -21.92 5.23
CA PHE A 159 9.12 -22.67 4.07
C PHE A 159 8.51 -24.06 4.04
N ILE A 160 8.04 -24.47 2.86
CA ILE A 160 7.38 -25.75 2.61
C ILE A 160 8.16 -26.61 1.63
N ASP A 161 7.92 -27.92 1.70
CA ASP A 161 8.41 -28.87 0.71
C ASP A 161 7.75 -28.63 -0.65
N ASN A 162 8.53 -28.87 -1.71
CA ASN A 162 8.06 -28.68 -3.07
C ASN A 162 7.03 -29.72 -3.49
N ASP A 163 7.07 -30.92 -2.90
CA ASP A 163 6.30 -32.08 -3.36
C ASP A 163 4.93 -32.21 -2.68
N ASP A 164 4.81 -31.83 -1.40
CA ASP A 164 3.59 -32.09 -0.60
C ASP A 164 3.11 -30.92 0.29
N ASP A 165 3.67 -29.73 0.11
CA ASP A 165 3.36 -28.51 0.87
C ASP A 165 3.55 -28.64 2.40
N THR A 166 4.32 -29.65 2.86
CA THR A 166 4.61 -29.81 4.29
C THR A 166 5.55 -28.72 4.78
N LEU A 167 5.27 -28.15 5.96
CA LEU A 167 6.15 -27.15 6.58
C LEU A 167 7.50 -27.79 6.94
N ILE A 168 8.56 -27.36 6.25
CA ILE A 168 9.94 -27.80 6.54
C ILE A 168 10.51 -26.99 7.69
N ARG A 169 10.41 -25.65 7.60
CA ARG A 169 11.00 -24.75 8.58
C ARG A 169 10.37 -23.38 8.58
N THR A 170 10.53 -22.65 9.69
CA THR A 170 10.28 -21.22 9.78
C THR A 170 11.60 -20.51 10.02
N LEU A 171 11.93 -19.54 9.19
CA LEU A 171 13.05 -18.63 9.45
C LEU A 171 12.51 -17.35 10.08
N THR A 172 13.21 -16.87 11.11
CA THR A 172 12.79 -15.71 11.91
C THR A 172 13.92 -14.69 11.95
N TRP A 173 13.59 -13.43 11.68
CA TRP A 173 14.49 -12.29 11.78
C TRP A 173 13.92 -11.29 12.77
N ASP A 174 14.58 -11.18 13.92
CA ASP A 174 14.35 -10.10 14.88
C ASP A 174 15.08 -8.83 14.41
N ARG A 175 14.52 -7.66 14.69
CA ARG A 175 15.12 -6.35 14.39
C ARG A 175 16.55 -6.17 14.87
N THR A 176 16.97 -6.91 15.90
CA THR A 176 18.34 -6.89 16.45
C THR A 176 19.32 -7.79 15.69
N MET A 177 18.81 -8.68 14.84
CA MET A 177 19.60 -9.65 14.07
C MET A 177 19.94 -9.18 12.65
N VAL A 178 19.37 -8.06 12.22
CA VAL A 178 19.53 -7.51 10.87
C VAL A 178 20.45 -6.29 10.86
N LYS A 179 21.17 -6.07 9.76
CA LYS A 179 22.09 -4.93 9.62
C LYS A 179 21.37 -3.60 9.53
N ARG A 180 20.19 -3.59 8.94
CA ARG A 180 19.35 -2.41 8.70
C ARG A 180 17.94 -2.69 9.21
N PRO A 181 17.20 -1.68 9.67
CA PRO A 181 15.82 -1.86 10.13
C PRO A 181 14.95 -2.51 9.06
N ILE A 182 14.05 -3.40 9.47
CA ILE A 182 12.98 -3.92 8.62
C ILE A 182 11.78 -3.00 8.78
N VAL A 183 11.20 -2.55 7.67
CA VAL A 183 10.01 -1.72 7.65
C VAL A 183 8.95 -2.42 6.80
N ALA A 184 7.77 -2.60 7.37
CA ALA A 184 6.63 -3.16 6.67
C ALA A 184 5.74 -2.04 6.08
N VAL A 185 5.50 -2.08 4.78
CA VAL A 185 4.56 -1.18 4.09
C VAL A 185 3.17 -1.80 4.12
N LEU A 186 2.18 -1.02 4.50
CA LEU A 186 0.78 -1.41 4.56
C LEU A 186 0.15 -1.17 3.18
N ASP A 187 0.02 -2.21 2.37
CA ASP A 187 -0.42 -2.11 0.98
C ASP A 187 -1.69 -2.93 0.69
N THR A 188 -2.81 -2.26 0.44
CA THR A 188 -4.06 -2.94 0.06
C THR A 188 -4.20 -3.18 -1.45
N GLY A 189 -3.35 -2.55 -2.27
CA GLY A 189 -3.32 -2.74 -3.71
C GLY A 189 -2.56 -3.99 -4.15
N LEU A 190 -1.68 -4.53 -3.29
CA LEU A 190 -1.00 -5.79 -3.52
C LEU A 190 -1.83 -7.00 -3.09
N THR A 191 -1.67 -8.12 -3.80
CA THR A 191 -2.28 -9.40 -3.39
C THR A 191 -1.41 -10.13 -2.36
N GLY A 192 -0.14 -10.39 -2.70
CA GLY A 192 0.79 -11.20 -1.93
C GLY A 192 1.72 -10.38 -1.02
N CYS A 193 3.01 -10.66 -1.09
CA CYS A 193 4.05 -9.96 -0.35
C CYS A 193 5.20 -9.60 -1.29
N ILE A 194 5.79 -8.43 -1.09
CA ILE A 194 7.04 -8.05 -1.76
C ILE A 194 8.11 -7.89 -0.71
N LEU A 195 9.27 -8.47 -0.97
CA LEU A 195 10.46 -8.34 -0.16
C LEU A 195 11.51 -7.58 -0.96
N SER A 196 12.15 -6.56 -0.38
CA SER A 196 13.26 -5.89 -1.06
C SER A 196 14.41 -6.88 -1.28
N ASP A 197 15.00 -6.88 -2.46
CA ASP A 197 16.18 -7.70 -2.79
C ASP A 197 17.36 -7.52 -1.83
N SER A 198 17.54 -6.33 -1.26
CA SER A 198 18.53 -6.05 -0.20
C SER A 198 18.29 -6.91 1.04
N PHE A 199 17.03 -7.09 1.46
CA PHE A 199 16.70 -7.96 2.59
C PHE A 199 17.04 -9.41 2.26
N GLN A 200 16.64 -9.87 1.07
CA GLN A 200 16.92 -11.23 0.61
C GLN A 200 18.42 -11.52 0.64
N THR A 201 19.21 -10.61 0.06
CA THR A 201 20.65 -10.79 -0.14
C THR A 201 21.42 -10.67 1.17
N GLU A 202 21.14 -9.65 1.99
CA GLU A 202 21.91 -9.40 3.21
C GLU A 202 21.58 -10.36 4.35
N ASN A 203 20.35 -10.88 4.39
CA ASN A 203 19.87 -11.75 5.46
C ASN A 203 19.75 -13.22 5.04
N GLY A 204 20.24 -13.56 3.84
CA GLY A 204 20.37 -14.92 3.35
C GLY A 204 19.03 -15.64 3.18
N VAL A 205 17.98 -14.94 2.72
CA VAL A 205 16.68 -15.56 2.48
C VAL A 205 16.83 -16.53 1.29
N PRO A 206 16.55 -17.84 1.49
CA PRO A 206 16.86 -18.87 0.51
C PRO A 206 15.80 -18.95 -0.60
N LEU A 207 15.62 -17.88 -1.37
CA LEU A 207 14.79 -17.89 -2.58
C LEU A 207 15.56 -18.57 -3.74
N PRO A 208 14.89 -19.34 -4.61
CA PRO A 208 13.43 -19.40 -4.82
C PRO A 208 12.72 -20.56 -4.08
N GLU A 209 13.18 -20.99 -2.89
CA GLU A 209 12.43 -22.00 -2.14
C GLU A 209 10.97 -21.58 -1.89
N ARG A 210 10.05 -22.55 -1.87
CA ARG A 210 8.62 -22.29 -1.70
C ARG A 210 8.32 -21.84 -0.28
N ILE A 211 7.59 -20.73 -0.20
CA ILE A 211 7.13 -20.12 1.06
C ILE A 211 5.60 -20.19 1.08
N LEU A 212 5.06 -20.71 2.18
CA LEU A 212 3.61 -20.84 2.41
C LEU A 212 2.97 -19.54 2.87
N GLY A 213 3.74 -18.72 3.59
CA GLY A 213 3.25 -17.50 4.21
C GLY A 213 4.32 -16.79 5.02
N ALA A 214 3.94 -15.64 5.54
CA ALA A 214 4.76 -14.79 6.38
C ALA A 214 3.99 -14.27 7.59
N SER A 215 4.73 -13.99 8.66
CA SER A 215 4.23 -13.23 9.81
C SER A 215 5.06 -11.97 9.98
N VAL A 216 4.40 -10.86 10.28
CA VAL A 216 5.06 -9.61 10.67
C VAL A 216 4.55 -9.24 12.05
N THR A 217 5.46 -9.05 13.01
CA THR A 217 5.14 -8.53 14.34
C THR A 217 5.68 -7.12 14.49
N ILE A 218 4.84 -6.25 15.04
CA ILE A 218 5.15 -4.86 15.37
C ILE A 218 4.75 -4.58 16.82
N GLN A 219 5.17 -3.44 17.36
CA GLN A 219 4.75 -2.94 18.66
C GLN A 219 3.86 -1.69 18.56
N SER A 220 2.74 -1.69 19.29
CA SER A 220 1.94 -0.49 19.54
C SER A 220 2.66 0.48 20.49
N ILE A 221 2.10 1.68 20.66
CA ILE A 221 2.63 2.69 21.60
C ILE A 221 2.69 2.17 23.03
N ASN A 222 1.71 1.37 23.46
CA ASN A 222 1.72 0.75 24.79
C ASN A 222 2.59 -0.52 24.90
N GLY A 223 3.31 -0.90 23.82
CA GLY A 223 4.19 -2.07 23.82
C GLY A 223 3.48 -3.41 23.73
N GLU A 224 2.21 -3.41 23.28
CA GLU A 224 1.50 -4.64 22.98
C GLU A 224 1.89 -5.12 21.57
N PRO A 225 2.27 -6.40 21.41
CA PRO A 225 2.65 -6.93 20.12
C PRO A 225 1.40 -7.11 19.24
N ILE A 226 1.50 -6.63 18.01
CA ILE A 226 0.50 -6.86 16.96
C ILE A 226 1.14 -7.76 15.91
N ARG A 227 0.53 -8.91 15.66
CA ARG A 227 1.03 -9.90 14.69
C ARG A 227 0.09 -9.99 13.50
N PHE A 228 0.59 -9.58 12.34
CA PHE A 228 -0.03 -9.83 11.05
C PHE A 228 0.41 -11.21 10.56
N LYS A 229 -0.54 -12.00 10.06
CA LYS A 229 -0.25 -13.30 9.46
C LYS A 229 -0.93 -13.39 8.11
N SER A 230 -0.13 -13.68 7.08
CA SER A 230 -0.68 -13.93 5.75
C SER A 230 -1.55 -15.19 5.75
N CYS A 231 -2.59 -15.20 4.93
CA CYS A 231 -3.27 -16.43 4.56
C CYS A 231 -2.55 -17.11 3.38
N ASN A 232 -2.74 -18.42 3.24
CA ASN A 232 -2.13 -19.20 2.15
C ASN A 232 -2.86 -18.98 0.82
N GLN A 233 -4.13 -18.56 0.88
CA GLN A 233 -4.95 -18.35 -0.31
C GLN A 233 -4.44 -17.12 -1.07
N HIS A 234 -4.10 -17.29 -2.35
CA HIS A 234 -3.50 -16.24 -3.19
C HIS A 234 -2.13 -15.75 -2.70
N TRP A 235 -1.46 -16.48 -1.79
CA TRP A 235 -0.11 -16.15 -1.36
C TRP A 235 0.87 -16.24 -2.52
N GLN A 236 1.61 -15.15 -2.72
CA GLN A 236 2.75 -15.07 -3.61
C GLN A 236 3.78 -14.15 -2.96
N LEU A 237 5.04 -14.58 -2.94
CA LEU A 237 6.15 -13.73 -2.54
C LEU A 237 6.95 -13.37 -3.79
N SER A 238 7.19 -12.08 -4.00
CA SER A 238 8.16 -11.59 -4.97
C SER A 238 9.30 -10.90 -4.26
N SER A 239 10.50 -10.97 -4.84
CA SER A 239 11.66 -10.25 -4.34
C SER A 239 12.37 -9.57 -5.50
N PHE A 240 12.47 -8.24 -5.43
CA PHE A 240 13.10 -7.43 -6.47
C PHE A 240 13.61 -6.10 -5.91
N ARG A 241 14.43 -5.43 -6.71
CA ARG A 241 14.99 -4.12 -6.36
C ARG A 241 13.92 -3.04 -6.37
N LEU A 242 13.76 -2.35 -5.25
CA LEU A 242 12.90 -1.17 -5.15
C LEU A 242 13.70 0.08 -5.56
N PRO A 243 13.36 0.79 -6.65
CA PRO A 243 14.08 1.97 -7.12
C PRO A 243 13.74 3.23 -6.29
N TRP A 244 13.45 3.06 -5.01
CA TRP A 244 12.88 4.09 -4.14
C TRP A 244 13.93 4.99 -3.51
N PHE A 245 15.14 4.48 -3.30
CA PHE A 245 16.10 5.08 -2.39
C PHE A 245 17.18 5.89 -3.11
N TYR A 246 17.68 6.93 -2.45
CA TYR A 246 18.83 7.72 -2.91
C TYR A 246 20.13 6.91 -2.90
N ASP A 247 20.23 5.97 -1.96
CA ASP A 247 21.40 5.14 -1.69
C ASP A 247 20.91 3.71 -1.43
N ASP A 248 21.39 2.75 -2.22
CA ASP A 248 21.07 1.32 -2.09
C ASP A 248 21.68 0.70 -0.81
N ASP A 249 22.66 1.37 -0.18
CA ASP A 249 23.36 0.85 0.99
C ASP A 249 22.91 1.47 2.32
N ASN A 250 22.10 2.52 2.28
CA ASN A 250 21.67 3.25 3.47
C ASN A 250 20.17 3.54 3.48
N HIS A 251 19.39 2.45 3.50
CA HIS A 251 17.93 2.50 3.59
C HIS A 251 17.41 1.30 4.41
N PRO A 252 16.19 1.37 4.98
CA PRO A 252 15.58 0.21 5.62
C PRO A 252 15.24 -0.88 4.60
N HIS A 253 15.30 -2.13 5.03
CA HIS A 253 14.72 -3.24 4.28
C HIS A 253 13.20 -3.09 4.22
N ILE A 254 12.60 -3.40 3.06
CA ILE A 254 11.16 -3.25 2.86
C ILE A 254 10.48 -4.61 2.75
N ILE A 255 9.33 -4.71 3.40
CA ILE A 255 8.35 -5.77 3.23
C ILE A 255 7.01 -5.10 2.89
N ALA A 256 6.53 -5.19 1.66
CA ALA A 256 5.19 -4.72 1.35
C ALA A 256 4.18 -5.83 1.65
N MET A 257 3.32 -5.59 2.63
CA MET A 257 2.26 -6.51 3.04
C MET A 257 1.02 -6.25 2.20
N GLY A 258 0.66 -7.21 1.35
CA GLY A 258 -0.55 -7.18 0.54
C GLY A 258 -1.79 -7.76 1.23
N ASN A 259 -2.85 -7.94 0.45
CA ASN A 259 -4.16 -8.39 0.88
C ASN A 259 -4.20 -9.71 1.64
N THR A 260 -3.25 -10.61 1.38
CA THR A 260 -3.11 -11.85 2.16
C THR A 260 -2.91 -11.61 3.67
N PHE A 261 -2.34 -10.47 4.10
CA PHE A 261 -2.23 -10.11 5.52
C PHE A 261 -3.51 -9.50 6.09
N TRP A 262 -4.37 -8.93 5.24
CA TRP A 262 -5.60 -8.25 5.66
C TRP A 262 -6.77 -9.20 5.87
N GLN A 263 -6.72 -10.43 5.35
CA GLN A 263 -7.78 -11.43 5.50
C GLN A 263 -8.12 -11.79 6.96
N ASN A 264 -7.13 -11.74 7.84
CA ASN A 264 -7.31 -11.99 9.28
C ASN A 264 -7.41 -10.69 10.09
N THR A 265 -7.55 -9.54 9.43
CA THR A 265 -7.63 -8.23 10.07
C THR A 265 -9.08 -7.76 10.05
N LYS A 266 -9.61 -7.26 11.16
CA LYS A 266 -10.96 -6.69 11.23
C LYS A 266 -10.99 -5.29 10.64
N SER A 267 -10.06 -4.44 11.04
CA SER A 267 -9.99 -3.08 10.52
C SER A 267 -8.57 -2.50 10.51
N LEU A 268 -8.31 -1.59 9.56
CA LEU A 268 -7.09 -0.80 9.44
C LEU A 268 -7.46 0.67 9.31
N THR A 269 -7.04 1.49 10.27
CA THR A 269 -7.20 2.95 10.25
C THR A 269 -5.84 3.60 10.08
N ILE A 270 -5.68 4.48 9.08
CA ILE A 270 -4.44 5.21 8.81
C ILE A 270 -4.74 6.70 8.88
N ASP A 271 -4.00 7.40 9.73
CA ASP A 271 -4.11 8.84 9.94
C ASP A 271 -2.74 9.51 9.76
N PRO A 272 -2.34 9.78 8.50
CA PRO A 272 -1.05 10.38 8.20
C PRO A 272 -0.93 11.82 8.70
N SER A 273 -2.05 12.52 8.93
CA SER A 273 -2.05 13.90 9.46
C SER A 273 -1.40 13.99 10.85
N ILE A 274 -1.50 12.92 11.63
CA ILE A 274 -0.85 12.77 12.94
C ILE A 274 0.22 11.67 12.96
N SER A 275 0.58 11.14 11.79
CA SER A 275 1.58 10.06 11.62
C SER A 275 1.28 8.80 12.45
N ARG A 276 0.01 8.38 12.49
CA ARG A 276 -0.44 7.18 13.22
C ARG A 276 -1.21 6.22 12.31
N PHE A 277 -1.22 4.96 12.72
CA PHE A 277 -2.22 4.00 12.26
C PHE A 277 -2.67 3.13 13.43
N LYS A 278 -3.78 2.43 13.25
CA LYS A 278 -4.32 1.46 14.20
C LYS A 278 -4.88 0.28 13.43
N VAL A 279 -4.67 -0.91 13.96
CA VAL A 279 -5.21 -2.14 13.41
C VAL A 279 -5.93 -2.92 14.49
N GLU A 280 -7.01 -3.57 14.10
CA GLU A 280 -7.72 -4.55 14.90
C GLU A 280 -7.62 -5.88 14.17
N VAL A 281 -6.89 -6.85 14.75
CA VAL A 281 -6.75 -8.22 14.22
C VAL A 281 -7.87 -9.09 14.81
#